data_AF-A0A132CBQ0-F1
#
_entry.id   AF-A0A132CBQ0-F1
#
_cell.length_a   1.000
_cell.length_b   1.000
_cell.length_c   1.000
_cell.angle_alpha   90.00
_cell.angle_beta   90.00
_cell.angle_gamma   90.00
#
_symmetry.space_group_name_H-M   'P 1'
#
loop_
_entity.id
_entity.type
_entity.pdbx_description
1 polymer ?
#
loop_
_entity_poly.entity_id
_entity_poly.type
_entity_poly.pdbx_seq_one_letter_code
_entity_poly.pdbx_strand_id
1 'polypeptide(L)'
;MKRFGEAKKLLSLLQRRVNALRWEMQQHRDALADVDRELAGVSAEIDGLKEQLARAAFGRCYERSALMRARGKQAVARFGIACRKMAEADLIERRGQIEQALQASRQEALALEQRQNKHRDWLARQRLQYDMLRESMIEAELMEGRVHANQRYQ
;
A
#
# COMPACT_ATOMS: atom_id res chain seq x y z
N MET A 1 -30.27 -22.50 6.37
CA MET A 1 -28.80 -22.64 6.56
C MET A 1 -27.92 -22.27 5.35
N LYS A 2 -28.33 -22.48 4.07
CA LYS A 2 -27.47 -22.19 2.89
C LYS A 2 -26.94 -20.75 2.79
N ARG A 3 -27.76 -19.74 3.13
CA ARG A 3 -27.40 -18.29 3.09
C ARG A 3 -26.24 -17.91 4.02
N PHE A 4 -26.10 -18.55 5.18
CA PHE A 4 -24.97 -18.33 6.09
C PHE A 4 -23.67 -18.92 5.56
N GLY A 5 -23.75 -20.04 4.83
CA GLY A 5 -22.60 -20.65 4.17
C GLY A 5 -22.04 -19.77 3.05
N GLU A 6 -22.91 -19.18 2.23
CA GLU A 6 -22.53 -18.25 1.16
C GLU A 6 -21.87 -16.97 1.71
N ALA A 7 -22.41 -16.41 2.79
CA ALA A 7 -21.83 -15.24 3.45
C ALA A 7 -20.43 -15.51 4.05
N LYS A 8 -20.22 -16.70 4.65
CA LYS A 8 -18.89 -17.12 5.12
C LYS A 8 -17.89 -17.26 3.96
N LYS A 9 -18.31 -17.85 2.83
CA LYS A 9 -17.49 -17.94 1.61
C LYS A 9 -17.11 -16.55 1.11
N LEU A 10 -18.06 -15.62 1.04
CA LEU A 10 -17.80 -14.24 0.62
C LEU A 10 -16.78 -13.56 1.55
N LEU A 11 -16.92 -13.68 2.87
CA LEU A 11 -15.95 -13.14 3.82
C LEU A 11 -14.54 -13.71 3.64
N SER A 12 -14.43 -15.02 3.38
CA SER A 12 -13.13 -15.67 3.12
C SER A 12 -12.48 -15.16 1.83
N LEU A 13 -13.27 -14.94 0.77
CA LEU A 13 -12.79 -14.36 -0.49
C LEU A 13 -12.32 -12.92 -0.31
N LEU A 14 -13.09 -12.10 0.41
CA LEU A 14 -12.72 -10.72 0.74
C LEU A 14 -11.43 -10.69 1.57
N GLN A 15 -11.29 -11.57 2.57
CA GLN A 15 -10.06 -11.67 3.36
C GLN A 15 -8.85 -12.01 2.50
N ARG A 16 -8.99 -12.97 1.56
CA ARG A 16 -7.90 -13.34 0.65
C ARG A 16 -7.49 -12.17 -0.24
N ARG A 17 -8.46 -11.39 -0.76
CA ARG A 17 -8.17 -10.19 -1.57
C ARG A 17 -7.49 -9.09 -0.76
N VAL A 18 -7.94 -8.83 0.46
CA VAL A 18 -7.27 -7.88 1.37
C VAL A 18 -5.84 -8.31 1.65
N ASN A 19 -5.60 -9.60 1.89
CA ASN A 19 -4.24 -10.10 2.11
C ASN A 19 -3.37 -9.93 0.85
N ALA A 20 -3.90 -10.18 -0.35
CA ALA A 20 -3.18 -9.97 -1.61
C ALA A 20 -2.79 -8.49 -1.79
N LEU A 21 -3.72 -7.56 -1.56
CA LEU A 21 -3.42 -6.12 -1.61
C LEU A 21 -2.38 -5.70 -0.58
N ARG A 22 -2.38 -6.30 0.61
CA ARG A 22 -1.33 -6.02 1.61
C ARG A 22 0.05 -6.44 1.13
N TRP A 23 0.14 -7.58 0.43
CA TRP A 23 1.38 -8.00 -0.21
C TRP A 23 1.80 -7.05 -1.32
N GLU A 24 0.89 -6.66 -2.21
CA GLU A 24 1.16 -5.68 -3.28
C GLU A 24 1.61 -4.32 -2.71
N MET A 25 0.93 -3.82 -1.68
CA MET A 25 1.33 -2.60 -0.98
C MET A 25 2.73 -2.72 -0.37
N GLN A 26 3.11 -3.89 0.15
CA GLN A 26 4.46 -4.10 0.66
C GLN A 26 5.48 -4.09 -0.47
N GLN A 27 5.19 -4.75 -1.59
CA GLN A 27 6.05 -4.71 -2.79
C GLN A 27 6.24 -3.28 -3.30
N HIS A 28 5.18 -2.47 -3.33
CA HIS A 28 5.29 -1.05 -3.71
C HIS A 28 6.15 -0.24 -2.72
N ARG A 29 6.07 -0.52 -1.42
CA ARG A 29 6.93 0.14 -0.42
C ARG A 29 8.39 -0.25 -0.60
N ASP A 30 8.66 -1.52 -0.85
CA ASP A 30 10.02 -2.01 -1.07
C ASP A 30 10.59 -1.39 -2.35
N ALA A 31 9.79 -1.32 -3.43
CA ALA A 31 10.16 -0.65 -4.68
C ALA A 31 10.41 0.87 -4.49
N LEU A 32 9.64 1.56 -3.65
CA LEU A 32 9.92 2.96 -3.30
C LEU A 32 11.26 3.10 -2.59
N ALA A 33 11.55 2.21 -1.63
CA ALA A 33 12.81 2.22 -0.91
C ALA A 33 14.01 1.93 -1.82
N ASP A 34 13.84 1.09 -2.85
CA ASP A 34 14.84 0.88 -3.91
C ASP A 34 15.08 2.16 -4.70
N VAL A 35 14.02 2.81 -5.20
CA VAL A 35 14.13 4.04 -5.99
C VAL A 35 14.71 5.20 -5.16
N ASP A 36 14.32 5.33 -3.90
CA ASP A 36 14.88 6.35 -2.99
C ASP A 36 16.39 6.13 -2.76
N ARG A 37 16.85 4.88 -2.69
CA ARG A 37 18.28 4.55 -2.64
C ARG A 37 19.00 4.91 -3.94
N GLU A 38 18.40 4.60 -5.09
CA GLU A 38 18.96 4.98 -6.40
C GLU A 38 19.07 6.50 -6.55
N LEU A 39 18.02 7.25 -6.16
CA LEU A 39 18.03 8.71 -6.15
C LEU A 39 19.17 9.26 -5.29
N ALA A 40 19.31 8.77 -4.05
CA ALA A 40 20.39 9.20 -3.16
C ALA A 40 21.78 8.93 -3.78
N GLY A 41 21.95 7.80 -4.47
CA GLY A 41 23.16 7.48 -5.21
C GLY A 41 23.44 8.49 -6.34
N VAL A 42 22.45 8.75 -7.19
CA VAL A 42 22.59 9.69 -8.32
C VAL A 42 22.87 11.11 -7.84
N SER A 43 22.18 11.60 -6.80
CA SER A 43 22.43 12.93 -6.25
C SER A 43 23.85 13.03 -5.65
N ALA A 44 24.33 11.98 -4.96
CA ALA A 44 25.70 11.95 -4.46
C ALA A 44 26.75 11.99 -5.59
N GLU A 45 26.50 11.28 -6.71
CA GLU A 45 27.39 11.35 -7.88
C GLU A 45 27.41 12.75 -8.51
N ILE A 46 26.25 13.40 -8.61
CA ILE A 46 26.14 14.78 -9.10
C ILE A 46 26.97 15.72 -8.21
N ASP A 47 26.84 15.59 -6.89
CA ASP A 47 27.57 16.44 -5.94
C ASP A 47 29.07 16.19 -5.99
N GLY A 48 29.50 14.93 -6.13
CA GLY A 48 30.91 14.60 -6.37
C GLY A 48 31.47 15.26 -7.63
N LEU A 49 30.72 15.30 -8.73
CA LEU A 49 31.13 15.99 -9.96
C LEU A 49 31.16 17.51 -9.80
N LYS A 50 30.20 18.10 -9.07
CA LYS A 50 30.22 19.54 -8.74
C LYS A 50 31.44 19.90 -7.90
N GLU A 51 31.79 19.06 -6.93
CA GLU A 51 32.97 19.29 -6.09
C GLU A 51 34.26 19.20 -6.92
N GLN A 52 34.37 18.23 -7.83
CA GLN A 52 35.49 18.13 -8.77
C GLN A 52 35.62 19.41 -9.62
N LEU A 53 34.50 19.96 -10.11
CA LEU A 53 34.49 21.22 -10.86
C LEU A 53 34.94 22.40 -9.98
N ALA A 54 34.47 22.48 -8.74
CA ALA A 54 34.86 23.54 -7.80
C ALA A 54 36.38 23.49 -7.52
N ARG A 55 36.92 22.30 -7.21
CA ARG A 55 38.36 22.09 -7.00
C ARG A 55 39.21 22.43 -8.23
N ALA A 56 38.67 22.28 -9.43
CA ALA A 56 39.34 22.61 -10.68
C ALA A 56 39.31 24.11 -11.05
N ALA A 57 38.40 24.90 -10.45
CA ALA A 57 38.17 26.29 -10.82
C ALA A 57 39.06 27.32 -10.09
N PHE A 58 39.58 27.00 -8.90
CA PHE A 58 40.31 27.98 -8.07
C PHE A 58 41.77 28.20 -8.48
N GLY A 59 42.14 29.46 -8.71
CA GLY A 59 43.50 30.00 -8.53
C GLY A 59 44.59 29.55 -9.51
N ARG A 60 44.26 28.92 -10.65
CA ARG A 60 45.27 28.40 -11.58
C ARG A 60 45.52 29.34 -12.76
N CYS A 61 46.77 29.75 -12.93
CA CYS A 61 47.28 30.25 -14.20
C CYS A 61 47.61 29.07 -15.11
N TYR A 62 47.09 29.07 -16.33
CA TYR A 62 47.31 28.01 -17.31
C TYR A 62 48.12 28.52 -18.49
N GLU A 63 49.14 27.76 -18.89
CA GLU A 63 49.70 27.80 -20.24
C GLU A 63 48.59 27.48 -21.27
N ARG A 64 48.63 28.04 -22.48
CA ARG A 64 47.55 27.95 -23.49
C ARG A 64 47.10 26.50 -23.77
N SER A 65 48.04 25.57 -23.88
CA SER A 65 47.76 24.14 -24.10
C SER A 65 47.16 23.45 -22.86
N ALA A 66 47.52 23.89 -21.66
CA ALA A 66 46.96 23.40 -20.40
C ALA A 66 45.52 23.92 -20.19
N LEU A 67 45.23 25.15 -20.61
CA LEU A 67 43.89 25.74 -20.53
C LEU A 67 42.87 24.94 -21.33
N MET A 68 43.19 24.57 -22.58
CA MET A 68 42.28 23.79 -23.42
C MET A 68 42.00 22.40 -22.83
N ARG A 69 43.02 21.74 -22.27
CA ARG A 69 42.83 20.46 -21.57
C ARG A 69 41.96 20.61 -20.32
N ALA A 70 42.15 21.68 -19.54
CA ALA A 70 41.34 21.95 -18.36
C ALA A 70 39.86 22.21 -18.73
N ARG A 71 39.61 23.00 -19.77
CA ARG A 71 38.26 23.23 -20.30
C ARG A 71 37.60 21.95 -20.80
N GLY A 72 38.35 21.09 -21.48
CA GLY A 72 37.87 19.77 -21.91
C GLY A 72 37.41 18.90 -20.72
N LYS A 73 38.23 18.82 -19.67
CA LYS A 73 37.88 18.10 -18.42
C LYS A 73 36.62 18.68 -17.76
N GLN A 74 36.51 20.01 -17.70
CA GLN A 74 35.33 20.68 -17.16
C GLN A 74 34.08 20.42 -18.00
N ALA A 75 34.20 20.40 -19.33
CA ALA A 75 33.08 20.10 -20.22
C ALA A 75 32.57 18.67 -20.01
N VAL A 76 33.47 17.69 -19.88
CA VAL A 76 33.11 16.30 -19.57
C VAL A 76 32.38 16.20 -18.23
N ALA A 77 32.88 16.85 -17.17
CA ALA A 77 32.21 16.82 -15.87
C ALA A 77 30.82 17.49 -15.90
N ARG A 78 30.67 18.62 -16.61
CA ARG A 78 29.35 19.28 -16.80
C ARG A 78 28.38 18.41 -17.59
N PHE A 79 28.84 17.74 -18.64
CA PHE A 79 28.05 16.79 -19.40
C PHE A 79 27.62 15.60 -18.52
N GLY A 80 28.54 15.07 -17.71
CA GLY A 80 28.25 14.01 -16.74
C GLY A 80 27.20 14.41 -15.70
N ILE A 81 27.19 15.67 -15.25
CA ILE A 81 26.14 16.22 -14.37
C ILE A 81 24.80 16.28 -15.12
N ALA A 82 24.79 16.77 -16.36
CA ALA A 82 23.56 16.87 -17.15
C ALA A 82 22.90 15.50 -17.36
N CYS A 83 23.69 14.47 -17.72
CA CYS A 83 23.18 13.11 -17.89
C CYS A 83 22.58 12.56 -16.59
N ARG A 84 23.26 12.77 -15.46
CA ARG A 84 22.77 12.31 -14.15
C ARG A 84 21.50 13.04 -13.71
N LYS A 85 21.38 14.34 -14.00
CA LYS A 85 20.14 15.08 -13.75
C LYS A 85 18.96 14.57 -14.57
N MET A 86 19.19 14.10 -15.79
CA MET A 86 18.15 13.44 -16.57
C MET A 86 17.74 12.12 -15.91
N ALA A 87 18.71 11.29 -15.52
CA ALA A 87 18.43 10.04 -14.80
C ALA A 87 17.70 10.28 -13.46
N GLU A 88 18.07 11.33 -12.71
CA GLU A 88 17.39 11.76 -11.49
C GLU A 88 15.92 12.13 -11.78
N ALA A 89 15.65 12.84 -12.87
CA ALA A 89 14.29 13.20 -13.27
C ALA A 89 13.45 11.94 -13.62
N ASP A 90 14.02 10.99 -14.35
CA ASP A 90 13.36 9.72 -14.70
C ASP A 90 13.03 8.91 -13.43
N LEU A 91 13.95 8.88 -12.45
CA LEU A 91 13.73 8.23 -11.17
C LEU A 91 12.64 8.93 -10.34
N ILE A 92 12.58 10.26 -10.35
CA ILE A 92 11.51 11.03 -9.70
C ILE A 92 10.15 10.70 -10.32
N GLU A 93 10.07 10.61 -11.64
CA GLU A 93 8.85 10.23 -12.33
C GLU A 93 8.41 8.81 -11.92
N ARG A 94 9.34 7.85 -11.98
CA ARG A 94 9.10 6.46 -11.57
C ARG A 94 8.64 6.36 -10.12
N ARG A 95 9.28 7.12 -9.22
CA ARG A 95 8.88 7.22 -7.81
C ARG A 95 7.42 7.69 -7.69
N GLY A 96 7.06 8.75 -8.41
CA GLY A 96 5.69 9.27 -8.45
C GLY A 96 4.67 8.23 -8.94
N GLN A 97 5.00 7.45 -9.98
CA GLN A 97 4.15 6.38 -10.48
C GLN A 97 3.93 5.28 -9.42
N ILE A 98 4.98 4.88 -8.69
CA ILE A 98 4.87 3.87 -7.63
C ILE A 98 4.05 4.41 -6.44
N GLU A 99 4.22 5.69 -6.07
CA GLU A 99 3.42 6.32 -5.01
C GLU A 99 1.92 6.33 -5.37
N GLN A 100 1.60 6.65 -6.62
CA GLN A 100 0.22 6.60 -7.13
C GLN A 100 -0.35 5.18 -7.06
N ALA A 101 0.40 4.16 -7.48
CA ALA A 101 0.00 2.76 -7.41
C ALA A 101 -0.22 2.29 -5.96
N LEU A 102 0.68 2.69 -5.04
CA LEU A 102 0.53 2.41 -3.61
C LEU A 102 -0.73 3.06 -3.03
N GLN A 103 -1.02 4.30 -3.42
CA GLN A 103 -2.20 5.01 -2.96
C GLN A 103 -3.50 4.39 -3.51
N ALA A 104 -3.52 3.97 -4.77
CA ALA A 104 -4.65 3.23 -5.34
C ALA A 104 -4.89 1.92 -4.58
N SER A 105 -3.83 1.13 -4.33
CA SER A 105 -3.91 -0.12 -3.57
C SER A 105 -4.43 0.10 -2.15
N ARG A 106 -4.02 1.19 -1.48
CA ARG A 106 -4.54 1.58 -0.16
C ARG A 106 -6.03 1.87 -0.18
N GLN A 107 -6.50 2.62 -1.17
CA GLN A 107 -7.92 2.95 -1.32
C GLN A 107 -8.75 1.69 -1.57
N GLU A 108 -8.27 0.79 -2.42
CA GLU A 108 -8.94 -0.49 -2.67
C GLU A 108 -9.00 -1.36 -1.41
N ALA A 109 -7.90 -1.46 -0.66
CA ALA A 109 -7.85 -2.21 0.60
C ALA A 109 -8.88 -1.67 1.60
N LEU A 110 -8.95 -0.34 1.77
CA LEU A 110 -9.95 0.30 2.64
C LEU A 110 -11.38 0.01 2.19
N ALA A 111 -11.67 0.08 0.89
CA ALA A 111 -12.99 -0.23 0.36
C ALA A 111 -13.40 -1.69 0.63
N LEU A 112 -12.47 -2.63 0.48
CA LEU A 112 -12.70 -4.04 0.78
C LEU A 112 -12.89 -4.30 2.28
N GLU A 113 -12.10 -3.64 3.14
CA GLU A 113 -12.25 -3.73 4.60
C GLU A 113 -13.63 -3.20 5.04
N GLN A 114 -14.06 -2.05 4.50
CA GLN A 114 -15.40 -1.52 4.76
C GLN A 114 -16.50 -2.49 4.32
N ARG A 115 -16.36 -3.09 3.13
CA ARG A 115 -17.31 -4.11 2.65
C ARG A 115 -17.32 -5.34 3.56
N GLN A 116 -16.15 -5.79 4.01
CA GLN A 116 -16.03 -6.93 4.92
C GLN A 116 -16.75 -6.65 6.25
N ASN A 117 -16.57 -5.45 6.82
CA ASN A 117 -17.23 -5.03 8.06
C ASN A 117 -18.75 -5.00 7.89
N LYS A 118 -19.27 -4.42 6.80
CA LYS A 118 -20.72 -4.46 6.51
C LYS A 118 -21.29 -5.89 6.48
N HIS A 119 -20.56 -6.83 5.89
CA HIS A 119 -20.98 -8.23 5.86
C HIS A 119 -20.90 -8.91 7.24
N ARG A 120 -19.90 -8.58 8.07
CA ARG A 120 -19.78 -9.06 9.45
C ARG A 120 -20.95 -8.55 10.31
N ASP A 121 -21.25 -7.25 10.21
CA ASP A 121 -22.34 -6.62 10.96
C ASP A 121 -23.70 -7.22 10.58
N TRP A 122 -23.93 -7.41 9.27
CA TRP A 122 -25.16 -8.05 8.79
C TRP A 122 -25.30 -9.48 9.34
N LEU A 123 -24.22 -10.26 9.33
CA LEU A 123 -24.23 -11.62 9.89
C LEU A 123 -24.50 -11.62 11.40
N ALA A 124 -23.93 -10.68 12.14
CA ALA A 124 -24.15 -10.55 13.58
C ALA A 124 -25.63 -10.22 13.87
N ARG A 125 -26.21 -9.26 13.15
CA ARG A 125 -27.64 -8.91 13.28
C ARG A 125 -28.56 -10.09 12.95
N GLN A 126 -28.24 -10.83 11.88
CA GLN A 126 -29.02 -12.01 11.51
C GLN A 126 -28.97 -13.08 12.59
N ARG A 127 -27.79 -13.38 13.15
CA ARG A 127 -27.68 -14.37 14.25
C ARG A 127 -28.54 -13.99 15.44
N LEU A 128 -28.45 -12.74 15.88
CA LEU A 128 -29.24 -12.23 17.00
C LEU A 128 -30.75 -12.37 16.74
N GLN A 129 -31.22 -12.10 15.52
CA GLN A 129 -32.63 -12.32 15.15
C GLN A 129 -33.03 -13.80 15.21
N TYR A 130 -32.18 -14.71 14.72
CA TYR A 130 -32.46 -16.15 14.81
C TYR A 130 -32.46 -16.65 16.25
N ASP A 131 -31.54 -16.17 17.08
CA ASP A 131 -31.44 -16.55 18.49
C ASP A 131 -32.69 -16.08 19.25
N MET A 132 -33.12 -14.83 19.05
CA MET A 132 -34.38 -14.31 19.61
C MET A 132 -35.61 -15.13 19.18
N LEU A 133 -35.74 -15.46 17.89
CA LEU A 133 -36.87 -16.27 17.39
C LEU A 133 -36.86 -17.68 17.99
N ARG A 134 -35.67 -18.24 18.22
CA ARG A 134 -35.51 -19.55 18.83
C ARG A 134 -35.90 -19.51 20.31
N GLU A 135 -35.47 -18.49 21.04
CA GLU A 135 -35.84 -18.27 22.45
C GLU A 135 -37.36 -18.11 22.58
N SER A 136 -38.00 -17.31 21.73
CA SER A 136 -39.46 -17.13 21.77
C SER A 136 -40.23 -18.42 21.44
N MET A 137 -39.72 -19.26 20.52
CA MET A 137 -40.29 -20.58 20.27
C MET A 137 -40.18 -21.51 21.49
N ILE A 138 -38.99 -21.58 22.11
CA ILE A 138 -38.77 -22.41 23.31
C ILE A 138 -39.68 -21.95 24.45
N GLU A 139 -39.84 -20.64 24.64
CA GLU A 139 -40.75 -20.07 25.64
C GLU A 139 -42.21 -20.46 25.36
N ALA A 140 -42.66 -20.40 24.11
CA ALA A 140 -44.00 -20.84 23.72
C ALA A 140 -44.22 -22.33 24.01
N GLU A 141 -43.28 -23.20 23.61
CA GLU A 141 -43.34 -24.64 23.89
C GLU A 141 -43.38 -24.95 25.39
N LEU A 142 -42.60 -24.23 26.20
CA LEU A 142 -42.61 -24.38 27.67
C LEU A 142 -43.94 -23.95 28.29
N MET A 143 -44.57 -22.89 27.77
CA MET A 143 -45.85 -22.39 28.26
C MET A 143 -47.00 -23.34 27.85
N GLU A 144 -47.01 -23.86 26.63
CA GLU A 144 -47.96 -24.89 26.17
C GLU A 144 -47.83 -26.18 26.99
N GLY A 145 -46.59 -26.62 27.26
CA GLY A 145 -46.31 -27.77 28.13
C GLY A 145 -46.84 -27.61 29.56
N ARG A 146 -46.78 -26.39 30.13
CA ARG A 146 -47.39 -26.07 31.43
C ARG A 146 -48.92 -26.08 31.40
N VAL A 147 -49.53 -25.58 30.33
CA VAL A 147 -51.00 -25.59 30.17
C VAL A 147 -51.53 -27.02 30.08
N HIS A 148 -50.86 -27.90 29.33
CA HIS A 148 -51.23 -29.32 29.23
C HIS A 148 -50.99 -30.10 30.53
N ALA A 149 -49.98 -29.75 31.33
CA ALA A 149 -49.78 -30.34 32.64
C ALA A 149 -50.90 -29.93 33.62
N ASN A 150 -51.32 -28.66 33.62
CA ASN A 150 -52.40 -28.18 34.49
C ASN A 150 -53.78 -28.77 34.13
N GLN A 151 -54.01 -29.15 32.86
CA GLN A 151 -55.26 -29.80 32.43
C GLN A 151 -55.34 -31.28 32.82
N ARG A 152 -54.23 -31.94 33.20
CA ARG A 152 -54.22 -33.35 33.63
C ARG A 152 -54.47 -33.55 35.13
N TYR A 153 -54.49 -32.47 35.91
CA TYR A 153 -54.71 -32.50 37.37
C TYR A 153 -56.05 -31.86 37.79
N GLN A 154 -56.99 -31.67 36.86
CA GLN A 154 -58.40 -31.38 37.12
C GLN A 154 -59.24 -32.62 36.82
#